data_AF-T1B6T4-F1
#
_entry.id   AF-T1B6T4-F1
#
_cell.length_a   1.000
_cell.length_b   1.000
_cell.length_c   1.000
_cell.angle_alpha   90.00
_cell.angle_beta   90.00
_cell.angle_gamma   90.00
#
_symmetry.space_group_name_H-M   'P 1'
#
loop_
_entity.id
_entity.type
_entity.pdbx_description
1 polymer ?
#
loop_
_entity_poly.entity_id
_entity_poly.type
_entity_poly.pdbx_seq_one_letter_code
_entity_poly.pdbx_strand_id
1 'polypeptide(L)' 'LETAQIAVQASLTGHLVLSTLHTNTAAGAVTRLRDMGIEPFLLSSSLIGVLAQRLVRVLNPATKQPFICGEAERRLL' A
#
# COMPACT_ATOMS: atom_id res chain seq x y z
N LEU A 1 14.10 3.01 12.49
CA LEU A 1 13.33 4.23 12.83
C LEU A 1 13.92 5.45 12.12
N GLU A 2 15.22 5.68 12.28
CA GLU A 2 15.97 6.78 11.64
C GLU A 2 15.57 7.08 10.18
N THR A 3 15.54 6.08 9.30
CA THR A 3 15.18 6.28 7.88
C THR A 3 13.78 6.85 7.67
N ALA A 4 12.79 6.44 8.46
CA ALA A 4 11.42 6.95 8.35
C ALA A 4 11.33 8.40 8.84
N GLN A 5 12.09 8.75 9.88
CA GLN A 5 12.18 10.14 10.36
C GLN A 5 12.82 11.05 9.31
N ILE A 6 13.94 10.62 8.70
CA ILE A 6 14.60 11.38 7.63
C ILE A 6 13.66 11.56 6.43
N ALA A 7 12.94 10.51 6.02
CA ALA A 7 11.98 10.59 4.93
C ALA A 7 10.85 11.61 5.21
N VAL A 8 10.31 11.62 6.43
CA VAL A 8 9.30 12.60 6.84
C VAL A 8 9.88 14.01 6.83
N GLN A 9 11.07 14.23 7.37
CA GLN A 9 11.70 15.56 7.35
C GLN A 9 12.02 16.05 5.93
N ALA A 10 12.48 15.15 5.05
CA ALA A 10 12.69 15.46 3.64
C ALA A 10 11.39 15.90 2.96
N SER A 11 10.27 15.22 3.25
CA SER A 11 8.96 15.60 2.69
C SER A 11 8.45 16.96 3.18
N LEU A 12 8.70 17.31 4.44
CA LEU A 12 8.33 18.60 5.02
C LEU A 12 9.21 19.77 4.54
N THR A 13 10.32 19.46 3.88
CA THR A 13 11.26 20.45 3.31
C THR A 13 11.16 20.55 1.78
N GLY A 14 10.06 20.07 1.19
CA GLY A 14 9.76 20.26 -0.23
C GLY A 14 10.25 19.14 -1.16
N HIS A 15 10.71 18.02 -0.61
CA HIS A 15 11.10 16.86 -1.42
C HIS A 15 9.95 15.88 -1.58
N LEU A 16 9.67 15.43 -2.79
CA LEU A 16 8.78 14.28 -3.00
C LEU A 16 9.54 13.00 -2.64
N VAL A 17 9.06 12.29 -1.61
CA VAL A 17 9.69 11.05 -1.13
C VAL A 17 8.87 9.83 -1.55
N LEU A 18 9.54 8.84 -2.13
CA LEU A 18 8.97 7.55 -2.46
C LEU A 18 9.67 6.47 -1.64
N SER A 19 8.89 5.55 -1.07
CA SER A 19 9.41 4.44 -0.27
C SER A 19 8.45 3.25 -0.30
N THR A 20 8.82 2.16 0.37
CA THR A 20 8.03 0.94 0.46
C THR A 20 7.94 0.45 1.90
N LEU A 21 6.82 -0.20 2.24
CA LEU A 21 6.61 -0.85 3.53
C LEU A 21 5.95 -2.21 3.29
N HIS A 22 6.39 -3.22 4.05
CA HIS A 22 5.78 -4.54 4.03
C HIS A 22 4.54 -4.58 4.93
N THR A 23 3.40 -4.20 4.37
CA THR A 23 2.09 -4.27 5.05
C THR A 23 1.05 -4.88 4.13
N ASN A 24 0.04 -5.54 4.70
CA ASN A 24 -0.96 -6.27 3.91
C ASN A 24 -2.03 -5.35 3.27
N THR A 25 -2.18 -4.13 3.79
CA THR A 25 -3.23 -3.18 3.40
C THR A 25 -2.67 -1.76 3.37
N ALA A 26 -3.29 -0.88 2.60
CA ALA A 26 -2.86 0.52 2.53
C ALA A 26 -2.96 1.22 3.90
N ALA A 27 -4.04 0.99 4.64
CA ALA A 27 -4.20 1.51 6.00
C ALA A 27 -3.17 0.93 6.99
N GLY A 28 -2.71 -0.31 6.75
CA GLY A 28 -1.63 -0.94 7.52
C GLY A 28 -0.32 -0.16 7.46
N ALA A 29 -0.02 0.54 6.36
CA ALA A 29 1.17 1.38 6.25
C ALA A 29 1.15 2.56 7.23
N VAL A 30 0.00 3.20 7.43
CA VAL A 30 -0.18 4.30 8.41
C VAL A 30 0.04 3.78 9.82
N THR A 31 -0.57 2.64 10.15
CA THR A 31 -0.40 1.98 11.46
C THR A 31 1.07 1.63 11.67
N ARG A 32 1.74 1.07 10.66
CA ARG A 32 3.15 0.70 10.74
C ARG A 32 4.07 1.90 11.00
N LEU A 33 3.83 3.03 10.36
CA LEU A 33 4.61 4.26 10.60
C LEU A 33 4.39 4.79 12.02
N ARG A 34 3.16 4.72 12.54
CA ARG A 34 2.86 5.07 13.93
C ARG A 34 3.57 4.13 14.90
N ASP A 35 3.52 2.81 14.66
CA ASP A 35 4.18 1.80 15.48
C ASP A 35 5.71 1.93 15.45
N MET A 36 6.26 2.50 14.38
CA MET A 36 7.68 2.85 14.29
C MET A 36 8.02 4.10 15.12
N GLY A 37 7.05 4.90 15.56
CA GLY A 37 7.27 6.10 16.36
C GLY A 37 7.21 7.41 15.57
N ILE A 38 6.57 7.42 14.39
CA ILE A 38 6.26 8.66 13.70
C ILE A 38 4.97 9.25 14.29
N GLU A 39 5.05 10.51 14.72
CA GLU A 39 3.92 11.22 15.31
C GLU A 39 2.75 11.36 14.32
N PRO A 40 1.49 11.15 14.76
CA PRO A 40 0.33 11.20 13.88
C PRO A 40 0.19 12.50 13.08
N PHE A 41 0.53 13.64 13.69
CA PHE A 41 0.44 14.94 13.01
C PHE A 41 1.44 15.04 11.85
N LEU A 42 2.64 14.46 12.00
CA LEU A 42 3.64 14.42 10.93
C LEU A 42 3.16 13.56 9.76
N LEU A 43 2.50 12.43 10.04
CA LEU A 43 1.91 11.60 8.99
C LEU A 43 0.82 12.35 8.23
N SER A 44 -0.04 13.07 8.94
CA SER A 44 -1.12 13.84 8.31
C SER A 44 -0.62 14.98 7.41
N SER A 45 0.55 15.56 7.69
CA SER A 45 1.13 16.66 6.91
C SER A 45 2.07 16.22 5.80
N SER A 46 2.69 15.03 5.92
CA SER A 46 3.68 14.53 4.95
C SER A 46 3.15 13.50 3.96
N LEU A 47 2.16 12.70 4.33
CA LEU A 47 1.73 11.56 3.54
C LEU A 47 0.74 11.97 2.44
N ILE A 48 1.14 11.83 1.18
CA ILE A 48 0.27 12.09 0.03
C ILE A 48 -0.68 10.91 -0.23
N GLY A 49 -0.19 9.68 -0.11
CA GLY A 49 -1.00 8.48 -0.35
C GLY A 49 -0.23 7.18 -0.12
N VAL A 50 -0.98 6.08 -0.05
CA VAL A 50 -0.43 4.72 0.08
C VAL A 50 -1.03 3.83 -1.01
N LEU A 51 -0.17 3.14 -1.76
CA LEU A 51 -0.57 2.16 -2.76
C LEU A 51 -0.39 0.74 -2.20
N ALA A 52 -1.49 0.03 -1.94
CA ALA A 52 -1.44 -1.41 -1.70
C ALA A 52 -1.42 -2.14 -3.03
N GLN A 53 -0.30 -2.79 -3.33
CA GLN A 53 -0.09 -3.48 -4.60
C GLN A 53 -0.05 -5.00 -4.41
N ARG A 54 -0.76 -5.72 -5.29
CA ARG A 54 -0.65 -7.17 -5.45
C ARG A 54 -0.38 -7.48 -6.92
N LEU A 55 0.39 -8.53 -7.16
CA LEU A 55 0.60 -9.07 -8.50
C LEU A 55 -0.22 -10.35 -8.64
N VAL A 56 -0.97 -10.44 -9.72
CA VAL A 56 -1.69 -11.66 -10.11
C VAL A 56 -1.14 -12.14 -11.44
N ARG A 57 -1.07 -13.46 -11.64
CA ARG A 57 -0.63 -14.03 -12.90
C ARG A 57 -1.68 -13.80 -13.99
N VAL A 58 -1.23 -13.45 -15.18
CA VAL A 58 -2.09 -13.35 -16.36
C VAL A 58 -2.33 -14.76 -16.91
N LEU A 59 -3.60 -15.10 -17.18
CA LEU A 59 -3.93 -16.39 -17.80
C LEU A 59 -3.41 -16.44 -19.24
N ASN A 60 -2.87 -17.60 -19.65
CA ASN A 60 -2.42 -17.81 -21.02
C ASN A 60 -3.63 -17.72 -21.99
N PRO A 61 -3.61 -16.84 -23.00
CA PRO A 61 -4.70 -16.71 -23.96
C PRO A 61 -5.01 -17.99 -24.75
N ALA A 62 -4.02 -18.87 -24.95
CA ALA A 62 -4.16 -20.10 -25.72
C ALA A 62 -4.82 -21.25 -24.94
N THR A 63 -4.77 -21.23 -23.60
CA THR A 63 -5.23 -22.35 -22.76
C THR A 63 -6.23 -21.98 -21.67
N LYS A 64 -6.61 -20.69 -21.56
CA LYS A 64 -7.67 -20.27 -20.63
C LYS A 64 -9.00 -20.94 -20.99
N GLN A 65 -9.72 -21.41 -19.98
CA GLN A 65 -11.01 -22.08 -20.15
C GLN A 65 -12.16 -21.20 -19.61
N PRO A 66 -13.30 -21.12 -20.31
CA PRO A 66 -14.47 -20.44 -19.80
C PRO A 66 -15.08 -21.22 -18.62
N PHE A 67 -15.63 -20.49 -17.66
CA PHE A 67 -16.31 -21.05 -16.49
C PHE A 67 -17.51 -20.19 -16.13
N ILE A 68 -18.64 -20.82 -15.78
CA ILE A 68 -19.82 -20.12 -15.27
C ILE A 68 -19.69 -20.04 -13.75
N CYS A 69 -19.53 -18.83 -13.22
CA CYS A 69 -19.44 -18.62 -11.78
C CYS A 69 -20.70 -19.09 -11.06
N GLY A 70 -20.51 -19.83 -9.95
CA GLY A 70 -21.55 -20.18 -9.00
C GLY A 70 -22.02 -18.98 -8.20
N GLU A 71 -23.02 -19.19 -7.35
CA GLU A 71 -23.64 -18.12 -6.58
C GLU A 71 -22.67 -17.49 -5.56
N ALA A 72 -21.80 -18.30 -4.95
CA ALA A 72 -20.82 -17.83 -3.98
C ALA A 72 -19.75 -16.93 -4.63
N GLU A 73 -19.21 -17.32 -5.78
CA GLU A 73 -18.18 -16.56 -6.48
C GLU A 73 -18.70 -15.22 -6.99
N ARG A 74 -19.97 -15.15 -7.41
CA ARG A 74 -20.60 -13.89 -7.85
C ARG A 74 -20.76 -12.86 -6.74
N ARG A 75 -20.81 -13.29 -5.47
CA ARG A 75 -20.90 -12.35 -4.32
C ARG A 75 -19.55 -11.76 -3.93
N LEU A 76 -18.44 -12.31 -4.43
CA LEU A 76 -17.08 -11.89 -4.08
C LEU A 76 -16.52 -10.80 -5.00
N LEU A 77 -17.19 -10.51 -6.12
CA LEU A 77 -16.83 -9.52 -7.13
C LEU A 77 -17.80 -8.34 -7.09
#